data_AF-A0A2E1QJN9-F1
#
_entry.id   AF-A0A2E1QJN9-F1
#
_cell.length_a   1.000
_cell.length_b   1.000
_cell.length_c   1.000
_cell.angle_alpha   90.00
_cell.angle_beta   90.00
_cell.angle_gamma   90.00
#
_symmetry.space_group_name_H-M   'P 1'
#
loop_
_entity.id
_entity.type
_entity.pdbx_description
1 polymer ?
#
loop_
_entity_poly.entity_id
_entity_poly.type
_entity_poly.pdbx_seq_one_letter_code
_entity_poly.pdbx_strand_id
1 'polypeptide(L)'
;MYLNEKWYSLKAKQEIINKDSVDGLDASILQNHILSPVLNIQDSRTDNRIDFVGGIRGLNELERRCKSDYKIAFALYPVSINDLLNVSDHDKVMPPKSTWFEPKLRSGLLVRLLD
;
A
#
# COMPACT_ATOMS: atom_id res chain seq x y z
N MET A 1 3.70 11.12 -5.18
CA MET A 1 2.61 11.85 -4.49
C MET A 1 1.99 12.84 -5.46
N TYR A 2 0.67 12.87 -5.57
CA TYR A 2 -0.06 13.86 -6.37
C TYR A 2 -0.81 14.81 -5.45
N LEU A 3 -0.55 16.11 -5.61
CA LEU A 3 -1.14 17.18 -4.81
C LEU A 3 -1.18 18.46 -5.65
N ASN A 4 -2.28 19.21 -5.60
CA ASN A 4 -2.44 20.48 -6.34
C ASN A 4 -2.08 20.35 -7.84
N GLU A 5 -2.61 19.29 -8.46
CA GLU A 5 -2.42 18.97 -9.88
C GLU A 5 -0.98 18.69 -10.32
N LYS A 6 -0.09 18.38 -9.37
CA LYS A 6 1.33 18.11 -9.64
C LYS A 6 1.79 16.82 -9.00
N TRP A 7 2.63 16.10 -9.74
CA TRP A 7 3.36 14.95 -9.23
C TRP A 7 4.66 15.36 -8.56
N TYR A 8 4.88 14.82 -7.38
CA TYR A 8 6.08 14.95 -6.58
C TYR A 8 6.67 13.56 -6.34
N SER A 9 7.98 13.44 -6.55
CA SER A 9 8.73 12.28 -6.11
C SER A 9 9.08 12.46 -4.63
N LEU A 10 8.71 11.47 -3.80
CA LEU A 10 9.09 11.41 -2.41
C LEU A 10 10.15 10.33 -2.27
N LYS A 11 11.29 10.67 -1.66
CA LYS A 11 12.36 9.73 -1.36
C LYS A 11 12.51 9.65 0.15
N ALA A 12 12.35 8.45 0.70
CA ALA A 12 12.61 8.19 2.10
C ALA A 12 14.09 8.50 2.40
N LYS A 13 14.33 9.20 3.51
CA LYS A 13 15.69 9.46 3.98
C LYS A 13 16.26 8.20 4.63
N GLN A 14 17.58 8.05 4.64
CA GLN A 14 18.22 6.81 5.12
C GLN A 14 17.89 6.50 6.58
N GLU A 15 17.71 7.53 7.41
CA GLU A 15 17.38 7.40 8.83
C GLU A 15 15.98 6.85 9.12
N ILE A 16 15.06 6.89 8.14
CA ILE A 16 13.69 6.35 8.29
C ILE A 16 13.48 5.03 7.54
N ILE A 17 14.48 4.57 6.79
CA ILE A 17 14.41 3.27 6.10
C ILE A 17 14.78 2.20 7.12
N ASN A 18 13.79 1.42 7.55
CA ASN A 18 13.99 0.29 8.45
C ASN A 18 14.50 -0.93 7.67
N LYS A 19 15.39 -1.72 8.28
CA LYS A 19 15.85 -3.01 7.73
C LYS A 19 14.87 -4.16 7.99
N ASP A 20 13.88 -3.92 8.84
CA ASP A 20 12.81 -4.87 9.11
C ASP A 20 12.01 -5.22 7.85
N SER A 21 11.62 -6.48 7.71
CA SER A 21 10.91 -6.98 6.53
C SER A 21 9.54 -6.32 6.30
N VAL A 22 8.91 -5.78 7.35
CA VAL A 22 7.62 -5.09 7.26
C VAL A 22 7.79 -3.58 7.33
N ASP A 23 8.52 -3.06 8.31
CA ASP A 23 8.65 -1.61 8.51
C ASP A 23 9.50 -0.94 7.42
N GLY A 24 10.32 -1.70 6.69
CA GLY A 24 11.08 -1.23 5.54
C GLY A 24 10.27 -1.04 4.26
N LEU A 25 9.03 -1.55 4.20
CA LEU A 25 8.19 -1.44 3.01
C LEU A 25 7.67 -0.01 2.83
N ASP A 26 7.59 0.44 1.57
CA ASP A 26 7.06 1.76 1.19
C ASP A 26 5.71 2.08 1.85
N ALA A 27 4.82 1.09 1.95
CA ALA A 27 3.51 1.24 2.58
C ALA A 27 3.62 1.52 4.09
N SER A 28 4.53 0.83 4.79
CA SER A 28 4.78 1.03 6.23
C SER A 28 5.45 2.38 6.48
N ILE A 29 6.45 2.74 5.66
CA ILE A 29 7.11 4.05 5.73
C ILE A 29 6.08 5.17 5.53
N LEU A 30 5.20 5.06 4.52
CA LEU A 30 4.13 6.01 4.28
C LEU A 30 3.18 6.11 5.48
N GLN A 31 2.76 4.96 6.03
CA GLN A 31 1.86 4.89 7.19
C GLN A 31 2.47 5.58 8.42
N ASN A 32 3.73 5.25 8.73
CA ASN A 32 4.42 5.68 9.96
C ASN A 32 4.90 7.13 9.92
N HIS A 33 5.20 7.67 8.74
CA HIS A 33 5.82 9.00 8.62
C HIS A 33 4.92 10.07 8.00
N ILE A 34 3.84 9.69 7.32
CA ILE A 34 2.92 10.65 6.69
C ILE A 34 1.48 10.41 7.15
N LEU A 35 0.94 9.21 6.97
CA LEU A 35 -0.50 8.99 7.23
C LEU A 35 -0.84 9.17 8.70
N SER A 36 -0.12 8.51 9.61
CA SER A 36 -0.37 8.64 11.05
C SER A 36 0.04 10.01 11.62
N PRO A 37 1.29 10.49 11.48
CA PRO A 37 1.70 11.71 12.19
C PRO A 37 1.25 13.02 11.52
N VAL A 38 1.05 13.05 10.20
CA VAL A 38 0.71 14.28 9.46
C VAL A 38 -0.78 14.34 9.13
N LEU A 39 -1.37 13.24 8.66
CA LEU A 39 -2.78 13.20 8.25
C LEU A 39 -3.72 12.65 9.34
N ASN A 40 -3.15 12.17 10.45
CA ASN A 40 -3.86 11.54 11.56
C ASN A 40 -4.71 10.33 11.15
N ILE A 41 -4.27 9.56 10.16
CA ILE A 41 -4.88 8.29 9.73
C ILE A 41 -4.14 7.15 10.43
N GLN A 42 -4.69 6.66 11.53
CA GLN A 42 -4.02 5.67 12.38
C GLN A 42 -4.13 4.25 11.84
N ASP A 43 -5.31 3.89 11.31
CA ASP A 43 -5.57 2.58 10.73
C ASP A 43 -6.29 2.73 9.39
N SER A 44 -5.57 2.42 8.32
CA SER A 44 -6.05 2.57 6.95
C SER A 44 -7.16 1.58 6.57
N ARG A 45 -7.47 0.60 7.43
CA ARG A 45 -8.57 -0.36 7.23
C ARG A 45 -9.92 0.20 7.69
N THR A 46 -9.91 1.18 8.60
CA THR A 46 -11.11 1.66 9.29
C THR A 46 -11.32 3.17 9.13
N ASP A 47 -10.29 3.94 8.79
CA ASP A 47 -10.43 5.38 8.54
C ASP A 47 -11.12 5.65 7.20
N ASN A 48 -12.25 6.35 7.23
CA ASN A 48 -13.05 6.67 6.04
C ASN A 48 -12.40 7.75 5.13
N ARG A 49 -11.32 8.40 5.56
CA ARG A 49 -10.63 9.45 4.79
C ARG A 49 -9.57 8.89 3.83
N ILE A 50 -9.36 7.58 3.80
CA ILE A 50 -8.46 6.91 2.87
C ILE A 50 -9.23 5.88 2.04
N ASP A 51 -8.85 5.76 0.78
CA ASP A 51 -9.35 4.72 -0.12
C ASP A 51 -8.23 4.30 -1.09
N PHE A 52 -8.42 3.16 -1.74
CA PHE A 52 -7.38 2.47 -2.49
C PHE A 52 -7.80 2.27 -3.94
N VAL A 53 -6.93 2.72 -4.84
CA VAL A 53 -7.09 2.49 -6.28
C VAL A 53 -6.38 1.19 -6.63
N GLY A 54 -7.12 0.26 -7.23
CA GLY A 54 -6.55 -1.00 -7.72
C GLY A 54 -5.53 -0.79 -8.83
N GLY A 55 -4.47 -1.61 -8.84
CA GLY A 55 -3.30 -1.43 -9.70
C GLY A 55 -3.61 -1.29 -11.20
N ILE A 56 -4.64 -1.99 -11.69
CA ILE A 56 -5.07 -1.95 -13.11
C ILE A 56 -5.50 -0.56 -13.60
N ARG A 57 -5.97 0.31 -12.69
CA ARG A 57 -6.42 1.66 -13.07
C ARG A 57 -5.25 2.65 -13.19
N GLY A 58 -4.17 2.39 -12.46
CA GLY A 58 -2.94 3.18 -12.51
C GLY A 58 -3.08 4.64 -12.05
N LEU A 59 -2.12 5.47 -12.48
CA LEU A 59 -1.97 6.86 -12.04
C LEU A 59 -3.13 7.77 -12.48
N ASN A 60 -3.73 7.52 -13.65
CA ASN A 60 -4.82 8.34 -14.17
C ASN A 60 -6.04 8.35 -13.25
N GLU A 61 -6.35 7.22 -12.62
CA GLU A 61 -7.45 7.14 -11.65
C GLU A 61 -7.13 7.88 -10.35
N LEU A 62 -5.87 7.86 -9.90
CA LEU A 62 -5.44 8.65 -8.74
C LEU A 62 -5.63 10.16 -9.01
N GLU A 63 -5.24 10.64 -10.18
CA GLU A 63 -5.47 12.03 -10.57
C GLU A 63 -6.96 12.38 -10.63
N ARG A 64 -7.77 11.50 -11.23
CA ARG A 64 -9.22 11.68 -11.31
C ARG A 64 -9.85 11.80 -9.93
N ARG A 65 -9.49 10.90 -8.99
CA ARG A 65 -9.98 10.90 -7.60
C ARG A 65 -9.56 12.17 -6.85
N CYS A 66 -8.35 12.68 -7.07
CA CYS A 66 -7.90 13.95 -6.50
C CYS A 66 -8.63 15.19 -7.06
N LYS A 67 -9.25 15.07 -8.24
CA LYS A 67 -10.11 16.14 -8.80
C LYS A 67 -11.56 16.03 -8.33
N SER A 68 -12.03 14.84 -7.94
CA SER A 68 -13.41 14.62 -7.51
C SER A 68 -13.62 14.66 -5.99
N ASP A 69 -12.98 13.76 -5.26
CA ASP A 69 -13.41 13.35 -3.91
C ASP A 69 -12.25 13.25 -2.89
N TYR A 70 -11.01 13.29 -3.34
CA TYR A 70 -9.80 13.28 -2.50
C TYR A 70 -8.95 14.52 -2.74
N LYS A 71 -8.01 14.82 -1.82
CA LYS A 71 -7.12 15.99 -1.94
C LYS A 71 -5.69 15.62 -2.30
N ILE A 72 -5.26 14.40 -1.99
CA ILE A 72 -3.89 13.94 -2.15
C ILE A 72 -3.90 12.46 -2.50
N ALA A 73 -2.98 12.04 -3.36
CA ALA A 73 -2.79 10.64 -3.70
C ALA A 73 -1.33 10.22 -3.56
N PHE A 74 -1.13 8.96 -3.19
CA PHE A 74 0.18 8.33 -3.11
C PHE A 74 0.22 7.13 -4.05
N ALA A 75 1.25 7.09 -4.88
CA ALA A 75 1.59 5.92 -5.68
C ALA A 75 2.90 5.38 -5.11
N LEU A 76 2.94 4.07 -4.85
CA LEU A 76 4.07 3.37 -4.26
C LEU A 76 4.65 2.39 -5.27
N TYR A 77 5.91 2.00 -5.08
CA TYR A 77 6.48 0.94 -5.88
C TYR A 77 5.78 -0.39 -5.54
N PRO A 78 5.60 -1.28 -6.53
CA PRO A 78 5.07 -2.60 -6.26
C PRO A 78 6.03 -3.37 -5.36
N VAL A 79 5.50 -4.00 -4.33
CA VAL A 79 6.24 -4.93 -3.48
C VAL A 79 6.80 -6.05 -4.35
N SER A 80 8.08 -6.38 -4.17
CA SER A 80 8.71 -7.47 -4.92
C SER A 80 8.32 -8.84 -4.35
N ILE A 81 8.50 -9.90 -5.14
CA ILE A 81 8.32 -11.27 -4.63
C ILE A 81 9.28 -11.55 -3.46
N ASN A 82 10.52 -11.04 -3.51
CA ASN A 82 11.47 -11.22 -2.42
C ASN A 82 11.01 -10.54 -1.13
N ASP A 83 10.42 -9.34 -1.21
CA ASP A 83 9.87 -8.67 -0.03
C ASP A 83 8.76 -9.51 0.60
N LEU A 84 7.88 -10.08 -0.23
CA LEU A 84 6.79 -10.94 0.23
C LEU A 84 7.30 -12.21 0.91
N LEU A 85 8.29 -12.88 0.30
CA LEU A 85 8.93 -14.06 0.88
C LEU A 85 9.63 -13.70 2.19
N ASN A 86 10.38 -12.61 2.23
CA ASN A 86 11.07 -12.14 3.44
C ASN A 86 10.09 -11.85 4.59
N VAL A 87 8.92 -11.25 4.31
CA VAL A 87 7.89 -11.04 5.34
C VAL A 87 7.37 -12.38 5.88
N SER A 88 7.11 -13.34 4.99
CA SER A 88 6.65 -14.68 5.35
C SER A 88 7.68 -15.46 6.16
N ASP A 89 8.96 -15.42 5.77
CA ASP A 89 10.06 -16.13 6.43
C ASP A 89 10.30 -15.62 7.87
N HIS A 90 9.82 -14.42 8.19
CA HIS A 90 9.86 -13.85 9.54
C HIS A 90 8.54 -14.03 10.31
N ASP A 91 7.62 -14.88 9.84
CA ASP A 91 6.29 -15.12 10.43
C ASP A 91 5.45 -13.83 10.59
N LYS A 92 5.64 -12.86 9.69
CA LYS A 92 4.94 -11.58 9.72
C LYS A 92 3.83 -11.48 8.68
N VAL A 93 2.99 -10.47 8.83
CA VAL A 93 1.88 -10.17 7.93
C VAL A 93 2.19 -8.92 7.12
N MET A 94 1.89 -8.95 5.82
CA MET A 94 2.01 -7.80 4.94
C MET A 94 1.18 -6.62 5.47
N PRO A 95 1.67 -5.37 5.35
CA PRO A 95 0.88 -4.19 5.68
C PRO A 95 -0.44 -4.18 4.91
N PRO A 96 -1.54 -3.69 5.51
CA PRO A 96 -2.84 -3.69 4.86
C PRO A 96 -2.79 -2.95 3.52
N LYS A 97 -3.36 -3.56 2.48
CA LYS A 97 -3.50 -2.97 1.13
C LYS A 97 -2.16 -2.56 0.48
N SER A 98 -1.05 -3.19 0.88
CA SER A 98 0.29 -2.95 0.32
C SER A 98 0.59 -3.75 -0.96
N THR A 99 -0.23 -4.73 -1.32
CA THR A 99 -0.02 -5.61 -2.49
C THR A 99 -1.27 -5.74 -3.35
N TRP A 100 -1.06 -5.90 -4.66
CA TRP A 100 -2.11 -6.21 -5.64
C TRP A 100 -1.65 -7.38 -6.53
N PHE A 101 -2.43 -8.44 -6.58
CA PHE A 101 -2.14 -9.63 -7.39
C PHE A 101 -2.95 -9.65 -8.68
N GLU A 102 -2.28 -10.03 -9.77
CA GLU A 102 -2.89 -10.28 -11.07
C GLU A 102 -2.40 -11.62 -11.67
N PRO A 103 -3.31 -12.47 -12.17
CA PRO A 103 -4.76 -12.39 -12.01
C PRO A 103 -5.16 -12.54 -10.54
N LYS A 104 -6.25 -11.89 -10.12
CA LYS A 104 -6.86 -12.25 -8.84
C LYS A 104 -7.17 -13.75 -8.89
N LEU A 105 -6.78 -14.47 -7.85
CA LEU A 105 -7.12 -15.88 -7.70
C LEU A 105 -8.62 -16.01 -7.95
N ARG A 106 -9.00 -16.75 -9.00
CA ARG A 106 -10.41 -17.03 -9.28
C ARG A 106 -10.95 -17.73 -8.04
N SER A 107 -11.99 -17.17 -7.44
CA SER A 107 -12.58 -17.71 -6.22
C SER A 107 -13.04 -19.15 -6.46
N GLY A 108 -12.44 -20.11 -5.76
CA GLY A 108 -12.82 -21.51 -5.83
C GLY A 108 -11.67 -22.48 -5.53
N LEU A 109 -11.38 -22.71 -4.25
CA LEU A 109 -10.72 -23.93 -3.80
C LEU A 109 -11.73 -24.72 -2.97
N LEU A 110 -12.32 -25.76 -3.56
CA LEU A 110 -13.19 -26.69 -2.85
C LEU A 110 -12.31 -27.82 -2.30
N VAL A 111 -12.05 -27.84 -0.99
CA VAL A 111 -11.33 -28.92 -0.33
C VAL A 111 -12.35 -29.83 0.35
N ARG A 112 -12.58 -31.02 -0.21
CA ARG A 112 -13.26 -32.12 0.47
C ARG A 112 -12.18 -33.01 1.06
N LEU A 113 -11.99 -32.95 2.38
CA LEU A 113 -11.18 -33.94 3.09
C LEU A 113 -11.90 -35.29 2.95
N LEU A 114 -11.17 -36.32 2.54
CA LEU A 114 -11.65 -37.69 2.56
C LEU A 114 -11.10 -38.32 3.85
N ASP A 115 -11.99 -38.93 4.62
CA ASP A 115 -11.64 -39.78 5.76
C ASP A 115 -10.85 -41.02 5.29
#